data_AF-A0A1K2ITE5-F1
#
_entry.id   AF-A0A1K2ITE5-F1
#
_cell.length_a   1.000
_cell.length_b   1.000
_cell.length_c   1.000
_cell.angle_alpha   90.00
_cell.angle_beta   90.00
_cell.angle_gamma   90.00
#
_symmetry.space_group_name_H-M   'P 1'
#
loop_
_entity.id
_entity.type
_entity.pdbx_description
1 polymer ?
#
loop_
_entity_poly.entity_id
_entity_poly.type
_entity_poly.pdbx_seq_one_letter_code
_entity_poly.pdbx_strand_id
1 'polypeptide(L)'
;MKNSLIFFMFPVFLFCNFLQMKDLQGNSRVRNDKLLEAKDQIVYLFFKVEKNNSGVEKIVLEDKKIMEGRLKSKPSFDRNSAKTGDFIISLNDANGKEIVKQIVGDPLNPELERFDEEGMSRNKVSLQNAEFSVRYSHSEEIKVVRVEKVTTDGSQLLFTQKL
;
A
#
# COMPACT_ATOMS: atom_id res chain seq x y z
N MET A 1 0.54 -57.07 30.26
CA MET A 1 1.40 -55.87 30.10
C MET A 1 2.51 -56.19 29.11
N LYS A 2 2.79 -55.24 28.20
CA LYS A 2 3.79 -55.21 27.09
C LYS A 2 3.46 -56.10 25.86
N ASN A 3 3.05 -55.55 24.70
CA ASN A 3 3.76 -54.70 23.70
C ASN A 3 5.00 -55.39 23.12
N SER A 4 5.26 -55.46 21.80
CA SER A 4 4.59 -54.95 20.61
C SER A 4 5.08 -55.77 19.40
N LEU A 5 4.18 -56.11 18.49
CA LEU A 5 4.49 -56.57 17.13
C LEU A 5 4.95 -55.36 16.31
N ILE A 6 6.21 -55.36 15.86
CA ILE A 6 6.72 -54.38 14.89
C ILE A 6 6.43 -54.92 13.49
N PHE A 7 5.43 -54.32 12.86
CA PHE A 7 5.07 -54.54 11.46
C PHE A 7 6.07 -53.77 10.57
N PHE A 8 6.85 -54.51 9.79
CA PHE A 8 7.70 -53.95 8.74
C PHE A 8 6.80 -53.50 7.57
N MET A 9 6.53 -52.21 7.48
CA MET A 9 5.85 -51.58 6.34
C MET A 9 6.90 -50.84 5.50
N PHE A 10 7.41 -51.51 4.48
CA PHE A 10 8.16 -50.88 3.40
C PHE A 10 7.22 -49.99 2.59
N PRO A 11 7.48 -48.69 2.40
CA PRO A 11 6.80 -47.94 1.37
C PRO A 11 7.37 -48.35 0.01
N VAL A 12 6.58 -49.12 -0.73
CA VAL A 12 6.75 -49.35 -2.17
C VAL A 12 6.62 -47.99 -2.87
N PHE A 13 7.76 -47.36 -3.18
CA PHE A 13 7.80 -46.24 -4.10
C PHE A 13 7.50 -46.77 -5.51
N LEU A 14 6.22 -46.71 -5.88
CA LEU A 14 5.76 -46.89 -7.26
C LEU A 14 6.31 -45.73 -8.09
N PHE A 15 7.31 -46.04 -8.93
CA PHE A 15 7.79 -45.20 -10.01
C PHE A 15 6.65 -44.93 -11.01
N CYS A 16 6.00 -43.78 -10.91
CA CYS A 16 5.22 -43.24 -12.02
C CYS A 16 6.19 -42.71 -13.08
N ASN A 17 6.44 -43.53 -14.10
CA ASN A 17 7.03 -43.09 -15.36
C ASN A 17 6.08 -42.09 -16.02
N PHE A 18 6.36 -40.79 -15.90
CA PHE A 18 5.72 -39.80 -16.75
C PHE A 18 6.36 -39.89 -18.13
N LEU A 19 5.51 -40.19 -19.12
CA LEU A 19 5.86 -40.39 -20.51
C LEU A 19 6.65 -39.20 -21.07
N GLN A 20 7.81 -39.54 -21.64
CA GLN A 20 8.67 -38.72 -22.44
C GLN A 20 7.94 -38.35 -23.74
N MET A 21 7.42 -37.12 -23.84
CA MET A 21 7.00 -36.55 -25.12
C MET A 21 8.19 -35.77 -25.68
N LYS A 22 8.90 -36.38 -26.63
CA LYS A 22 9.79 -35.66 -27.55
C LYS A 22 8.92 -35.19 -28.70
N ASP A 23 8.82 -33.88 -28.92
CA ASP A 23 8.77 -33.38 -30.29
C ASP A 23 9.23 -31.93 -30.45
N LEU A 24 10.07 -31.77 -31.47
CA LEU A 24 10.30 -30.59 -32.33
C LEU A 24 10.98 -29.34 -31.75
N GLN A 25 12.31 -29.38 -31.85
CA GLN A 25 13.19 -28.39 -32.47
C GLN A 25 12.53 -27.07 -32.94
N GLY A 26 12.63 -26.03 -32.11
CA GLY A 26 12.47 -24.64 -32.48
C GLY A 26 13.69 -23.85 -32.01
N ASN A 27 14.60 -23.55 -32.93
CA ASN A 27 15.77 -22.72 -32.68
C ASN A 27 15.31 -21.26 -32.46
N SER A 28 15.11 -20.88 -31.21
CA SER A 28 15.18 -19.49 -30.80
C SER A 28 15.97 -19.43 -29.50
N ARG A 29 17.03 -18.63 -29.49
CA ARG A 29 17.72 -18.22 -28.26
C ARG A 29 16.73 -17.43 -27.43
N VAL A 30 15.90 -18.14 -26.67
CA VAL A 30 15.15 -17.56 -25.56
C VAL A 30 16.20 -17.14 -24.55
N ARG A 31 16.46 -15.84 -24.54
CA ARG A 31 17.13 -15.17 -23.43
C ARG A 31 16.39 -15.67 -22.18
N ASN A 32 17.07 -16.51 -21.40
CA ASN A 32 16.68 -16.85 -20.04
C ASN A 32 16.85 -15.55 -19.22
N ASP A 33 15.99 -14.57 -19.49
CA ASP A 33 15.66 -13.58 -18.50
C ASP A 33 15.01 -14.42 -17.40
N LYS A 34 15.81 -14.69 -16.37
CA LYS A 34 15.28 -15.00 -15.05
C LYS A 34 14.38 -13.82 -14.70
N LEU A 35 13.12 -13.86 -15.15
CA LEU A 35 12.02 -13.23 -14.46
C LEU A 35 11.95 -14.01 -13.15
N LEU A 36 12.86 -13.66 -12.23
CA LEU A 36 12.57 -13.77 -10.81
C LEU A 36 11.17 -13.22 -10.71
N GLU A 37 10.18 -14.07 -10.43
CA GLU A 37 8.83 -13.62 -10.13
C GLU A 37 9.01 -12.48 -9.14
N ALA A 38 8.79 -11.25 -9.62
CA ALA A 38 8.96 -10.08 -8.79
C ALA A 38 7.97 -10.28 -7.68
N LYS A 39 8.47 -10.63 -6.49
CA LYS A 39 7.61 -10.91 -5.34
C LYS A 39 6.71 -9.69 -5.19
N ASP A 40 5.40 -9.93 -5.05
CA ASP A 40 4.47 -8.85 -4.77
C ASP A 40 5.02 -8.06 -3.57
N GLN A 41 5.08 -6.74 -3.73
CA GLN A 41 5.58 -5.83 -2.71
C GLN A 41 4.58 -4.72 -2.45
N ILE A 42 4.55 -4.25 -1.21
CA ILE A 42 3.79 -3.09 -0.77
C ILE A 42 4.78 -2.02 -0.35
N VAL A 43 4.61 -0.82 -0.90
CA VAL A 43 5.35 0.36 -0.45
C VAL A 43 4.47 1.13 0.53
N TYR A 44 5.06 1.50 1.66
CA TYR A 44 4.48 2.37 2.67
C TYR A 44 5.21 3.70 2.66
N LEU A 45 4.45 4.79 2.64
CA LEU A 45 4.96 6.15 2.79
C LEU A 45 4.39 6.73 4.09
N PHE A 46 5.27 7.16 4.98
CA PHE A 46 4.92 7.74 6.28
C PHE A 46 5.15 9.24 6.24
N PHE A 47 4.13 9.99 6.59
CA PHE A 47 4.13 11.44 6.55
C PHE A 47 3.86 12.03 7.92
N LYS A 48 4.38 13.23 8.11
CA LYS A 48 4.00 14.12 9.21
C LYS A 48 3.47 15.43 8.64
N VAL A 49 2.39 15.93 9.22
CA VAL A 49 1.88 17.27 8.96
C VAL A 49 1.94 18.09 10.25
N GLU A 50 2.38 19.34 10.14
CA GLU A 50 2.43 20.28 11.26
C GLU A 50 1.90 21.65 10.82
N LYS A 51 1.17 22.32 11.71
CA LYS A 51 0.81 23.73 11.56
C LYS A 51 1.94 24.58 12.12
N ASN A 52 2.40 25.57 11.36
CA ASN A 52 3.29 26.59 11.90
C ASN A 52 2.51 27.62 12.74
N ASN A 53 3.22 28.58 13.35
CA ASN A 53 2.61 29.63 14.18
C ASN A 53 1.61 30.54 13.43
N SER A 54 1.63 30.51 12.09
CA SER A 54 0.68 31.23 11.22
C SER A 54 -0.49 30.35 10.76
N GLY A 55 -0.59 29.11 11.24
CA GLY A 55 -1.62 28.15 10.86
C GLY A 55 -1.38 27.50 9.49
N VAL A 56 -0.26 27.75 8.84
CA VAL A 56 0.08 27.15 7.54
C VAL A 56 0.60 25.74 7.76
N GLU A 57 0.07 24.80 6.98
CA GLU A 57 0.41 23.39 7.06
C GLU A 57 1.67 23.08 6.28
N LYS A 58 2.59 22.36 6.91
CA LYS A 58 3.79 21.81 6.30
C LYS A 58 3.73 20.30 6.39
N ILE A 59 3.88 19.63 5.26
CA ILE A 59 3.96 18.17 5.18
C ILE A 59 5.40 17.76 4.89
N VAL A 60 5.84 16.67 5.50
CA VAL A 60 7.12 16.01 5.23
C VAL A 60 6.89 14.51 5.08
N LEU A 61 7.64 13.89 4.16
CA LEU A 61 7.76 12.43 4.08
C LEU A 61 8.86 12.01 5.06
N GLU A 62 8.46 11.35 6.15
CA GLU A 62 9.35 10.91 7.22
C GLU A 62 10.10 9.63 6.82
N ASP A 63 9.39 8.67 6.22
CA ASP A 63 9.97 7.36 5.90
C ASP A 63 9.27 6.68 4.72
N LYS A 64 10.00 5.77 4.06
CA LYS A 64 9.53 4.90 2.98
C LYS A 64 9.99 3.47 3.25
N LYS A 65 9.03 2.55 3.38
CA LYS A 65 9.32 1.12 3.59
C LYS A 65 8.77 0.27 2.44
N ILE A 66 9.52 -0.74 2.02
CA ILE A 66 9.10 -1.73 1.04
C ILE A 66 9.04 -3.08 1.74
N MET A 67 7.91 -3.76 1.65
CA MET A 67 7.67 -5.05 2.29
C MET A 67 7.13 -6.07 1.29
N GLU A 68 7.47 -7.35 1.46
CA GLU A 68 6.84 -8.42 0.69
C GLU A 68 5.35 -8.54 1.06
N GLY A 69 4.49 -8.72 0.06
CA GLY A 69 3.05 -8.87 0.20
C GLY A 69 2.25 -8.23 -0.93
N ARG A 70 0.96 -8.56 -1.00
CA ARG A 70 0.01 -8.00 -1.97
C ARG A 70 -1.11 -7.27 -1.27
N LEU A 71 -1.48 -6.09 -1.76
CA LEU A 71 -2.66 -5.39 -1.28
C LEU A 71 -3.93 -6.21 -1.59
N LYS A 72 -4.79 -6.39 -0.57
CA LYS A 72 -6.07 -7.11 -0.73
C LYS A 72 -7.04 -6.40 -1.69
N SER A 73 -6.93 -5.08 -1.79
CA SER A 73 -7.72 -4.25 -2.71
C SER A 73 -6.91 -3.03 -3.13
N LYS A 74 -7.22 -2.50 -4.32
CA LYS A 74 -6.75 -1.18 -4.73
C LYS A 74 -7.58 -0.13 -4.00
N PRO A 75 -6.99 0.94 -3.44
CA PRO A 75 -7.75 2.06 -2.91
C PRO A 75 -8.69 2.58 -4.00
N SER A 76 -9.99 2.63 -3.71
CA SER A 76 -10.96 3.30 -4.57
C SER A 76 -10.87 4.80 -4.30
N PHE A 77 -10.76 5.59 -5.36
CA PHE A 77 -10.85 7.04 -5.27
C PHE A 77 -12.19 7.49 -5.82
N ASP A 78 -12.97 8.17 -4.99
CA ASP A 78 -14.14 8.94 -5.40
C ASP A 78 -13.98 10.37 -4.89
N ARG A 79 -13.83 11.33 -5.82
CA ARG A 79 -13.66 12.74 -5.46
C ARG A 79 -14.85 13.27 -4.66
N ASN A 80 -16.06 12.77 -4.90
CA ASN A 80 -17.26 13.23 -4.22
C ASN A 80 -17.32 12.79 -2.75
N SER A 81 -16.54 11.76 -2.39
CA SER A 81 -16.41 11.31 -1.01
C SER A 81 -15.47 12.19 -0.17
N ALA A 82 -14.65 13.03 -0.82
CA ALA A 82 -13.66 13.88 -0.15
C ALA A 82 -14.32 15.13 0.48
N LYS A 83 -13.96 15.42 1.73
CA LYS A 83 -14.47 16.56 2.50
C LYS A 83 -13.41 17.65 2.61
N THR A 84 -13.83 18.89 2.84
CA THR A 84 -12.91 19.99 3.19
C THR A 84 -12.03 19.59 4.36
N GLY A 85 -10.71 19.76 4.22
CA GLY A 85 -9.70 19.32 5.18
C GLY A 85 -9.01 18.02 4.81
N ASP A 86 -9.68 17.14 4.06
CA ASP A 86 -9.11 15.86 3.64
C ASP A 86 -7.92 16.07 2.69
N PHE A 87 -7.00 15.11 2.71
CA PHE A 87 -5.87 15.07 1.81
C PHE A 87 -6.12 14.08 0.66
N ILE A 88 -5.76 14.51 -0.53
CA ILE A 88 -5.73 13.69 -1.73
C ILE A 88 -4.28 13.39 -2.04
N ILE A 89 -3.96 12.09 -2.05
CA ILE A 89 -2.62 11.59 -2.30
C ILE A 89 -2.60 11.00 -3.69
N SER A 90 -1.82 11.61 -4.59
CA SER A 90 -1.60 11.14 -5.95
C SER A 90 -0.17 10.60 -6.10
N LEU A 91 -0.06 9.39 -6.66
CA LEU A 91 1.21 8.78 -7.03
C LEU A 91 1.31 8.77 -8.55
N ASN A 92 2.34 9.43 -9.06
CA ASN A 92 2.48 9.74 -10.46
C ASN A 92 3.75 9.12 -11.04
N ASP A 93 3.74 8.94 -12.36
CA ASP A 93 4.95 8.65 -13.12
C ASP A 93 5.86 9.87 -13.25
N ALA A 94 7.02 9.69 -13.91
CA ALA A 94 7.98 10.76 -14.16
C ALA A 94 7.43 11.90 -15.03
N ASN A 95 6.37 11.66 -15.81
CA ASN A 95 5.73 12.62 -16.69
C ASN A 95 4.53 13.33 -16.02
N GLY A 96 4.22 12.98 -14.77
CA GLY A 96 3.09 13.52 -14.02
C GLY A 96 1.76 12.82 -14.26
N LYS A 97 1.73 11.70 -15.01
CA LYS A 97 0.52 10.88 -15.16
C LYS A 97 0.21 10.19 -13.84
N GLU A 98 -1.02 10.34 -13.37
CA GLU A 98 -1.51 9.70 -12.14
C GLU A 98 -1.70 8.18 -12.34
N ILE A 99 -1.12 7.39 -11.45
CA ILE A 99 -1.20 5.91 -11.44
C ILE A 99 -2.11 5.44 -10.29
N VAL A 100 -1.96 6.07 -9.13
CA VAL A 100 -2.76 5.77 -7.93
C VAL A 100 -3.24 7.09 -7.33
N LYS A 101 -4.47 7.06 -6.85
CA LYS A 101 -5.06 8.15 -6.08
C LYS A 101 -5.81 7.59 -4.89
N GLN A 102 -5.74 8.28 -3.77
CA GLN A 102 -6.42 7.89 -2.53
C GLN A 102 -6.71 9.12 -1.68
N ILE A 103 -7.72 8.99 -0.81
CA ILE A 103 -8.12 10.02 0.14
C ILE A 103 -7.64 9.62 1.53
N VAL A 104 -7.07 10.57 2.25
CA VAL A 104 -6.75 10.48 3.67
C VAL A 104 -7.62 11.54 4.35
N GLY A 105 -8.45 11.12 5.31
CA GLY A 105 -9.28 12.07 6.06
C GLY A 105 -8.44 13.09 6.82
N ASP A 106 -8.96 14.29 7.07
CA ASP A 106 -8.25 15.40 7.71
C ASP A 106 -7.43 14.95 8.95
N PRO A 107 -6.10 14.79 8.83
CA PRO A 107 -5.29 14.24 9.90
C PRO A 107 -5.11 15.23 11.05
N LEU A 108 -5.32 16.53 10.82
CA LEU A 108 -5.21 17.58 11.84
C LEU A 108 -6.54 17.81 12.58
N ASN A 109 -7.65 17.26 12.09
CA ASN A 109 -8.95 17.31 12.74
C ASN A 109 -9.65 15.94 12.77
N PRO A 110 -9.03 14.88 13.34
CA PRO A 110 -9.61 13.54 13.36
C PRO A 110 -10.89 13.47 14.21
N GLU A 111 -11.80 12.58 13.82
CA GLU A 111 -12.96 12.19 14.63
C GLU A 111 -12.54 11.06 15.58
N LEU A 112 -12.61 11.33 16.88
CA LEU A 112 -12.36 10.34 17.93
C LEU A 112 -13.67 9.83 18.50
N GLU A 113 -13.84 8.51 18.51
CA GLU A 113 -14.93 7.86 19.22
C GLU A 113 -14.56 7.73 20.70
N ARG A 114 -15.45 8.20 21.58
CA ARG A 114 -15.36 8.01 23.02
C ARG A 114 -16.57 7.21 23.47
N PHE A 115 -16.34 6.31 24.42
CA PHE A 115 -17.40 5.64 25.14
C PHE A 115 -17.38 6.14 26.58
N ASP A 116 -18.48 6.70 27.05
CA ASP A 116 -18.67 7.22 28.39
C ASP A 116 -20.03 6.77 28.97
N GLU A 117 -20.39 7.27 30.15
CA GLU A 117 -21.63 6.90 30.85
C GLU A 117 -22.90 7.27 30.05
N GLU A 118 -22.81 8.23 29.13
CA GLU A 118 -23.91 8.67 28.26
C GLU A 118 -23.97 7.90 26.93
N GLY A 119 -22.98 7.05 26.66
CA GLY A 119 -22.92 6.14 25.52
C GLY A 119 -21.73 6.40 24.59
N MET A 120 -21.94 6.20 23.28
CA MET A 120 -20.90 6.42 22.27
C MET A 120 -21.03 7.83 21.69
N SER A 121 -19.98 8.64 21.83
CA SER A 121 -19.88 9.97 21.24
C SER A 121 -18.73 10.05 20.23
N ARG A 122 -18.89 10.90 19.20
CA ARG A 122 -17.84 11.20 18.22
C ARG A 122 -17.51 12.68 18.30
N ASN A 123 -16.26 13.00 18.59
CA ASN A 123 -15.80 14.38 18.73
C ASN A 123 -14.62 14.65 17.81
N LYS A 124 -14.63 15.79 17.12
CA LYS A 124 -13.46 16.26 16.37
C LYS A 124 -12.46 16.89 17.33
N VAL A 125 -11.19 16.52 17.16
CA VAL A 125 -10.09 17.09 17.94
C VAL A 125 -9.18 17.86 17.00
N SER A 126 -8.85 19.11 17.33
CA SER A 126 -7.89 19.88 16.53
C SER A 126 -6.47 19.67 17.05
N LEU A 127 -5.59 19.21 16.17
CA LEU A 127 -4.19 18.94 16.46
C LEU A 127 -3.28 20.01 15.83
N GLN A 128 -2.12 20.20 16.46
CA GLN A 128 -1.03 21.03 15.90
C GLN A 128 -0.15 20.23 14.94
N ASN A 129 -0.06 18.92 15.14
CA ASN A 129 0.62 18.00 14.26
C ASN A 129 -0.08 16.64 14.24
N ALA A 130 0.12 15.89 13.18
CA ALA A 130 -0.39 14.54 13.04
C ALA A 130 0.49 13.73 12.08
N GLU A 131 0.47 12.41 12.26
CA GLU A 131 1.10 11.46 11.36
C GLU A 131 0.04 10.73 10.55
N PHE A 132 0.35 10.44 9.30
CA PHE A 132 -0.48 9.60 8.45
C PHE A 132 0.38 8.77 7.52
N SER A 133 -0.17 7.70 6.99
CA SER A 133 0.53 6.86 6.04
C SER A 133 -0.36 6.50 4.87
N VAL A 134 0.29 6.23 3.74
CA VAL A 134 -0.36 5.59 2.62
C VAL A 134 0.43 4.37 2.18
N ARG A 135 -0.27 3.45 1.52
CA ARG A 135 0.33 2.25 0.95
C ARG A 135 -0.14 2.02 -0.47
N TYR A 136 0.74 1.46 -1.28
CA TYR A 136 0.43 1.11 -2.67
C TYR A 136 1.20 -0.15 -3.08
N SER A 137 0.69 -0.88 -4.07
CA SER A 137 1.41 -1.99 -4.67
C SER A 137 2.64 -1.44 -5.38
N HIS A 138 3.81 -2.03 -5.12
CA HIS A 138 5.06 -1.58 -5.73
C HIS A 138 4.96 -1.58 -7.26
N SER A 139 5.41 -0.49 -7.87
CA SER A 139 5.52 -0.33 -9.31
C SER A 139 6.71 0.57 -9.59
N GLU A 140 7.57 0.16 -10.52
CA GLU A 140 8.69 0.97 -10.97
C GLU A 140 8.24 2.24 -11.70
N GLU A 141 7.00 2.29 -12.18
CA GLU A 141 6.45 3.46 -12.88
C GLU A 141 6.21 4.64 -11.92
N ILE A 142 5.96 4.39 -10.63
CA ILE A 142 5.68 5.45 -9.65
C ILE A 142 6.98 6.14 -9.24
N LYS A 143 7.10 7.42 -9.59
CA LYS A 143 8.31 8.24 -9.34
C LYS A 143 8.06 9.47 -8.48
N VAL A 144 6.81 9.92 -8.34
CA VAL A 144 6.47 11.15 -7.62
C VAL A 144 5.26 10.93 -6.74
N VAL A 145 5.28 11.48 -5.54
CA VAL A 145 4.10 11.61 -4.67
C VAL A 145 3.69 13.07 -4.57
N ARG A 146 2.39 13.31 -4.60
CA ARG A 146 1.77 14.62 -4.41
C ARG A 146 0.71 14.55 -3.33
N VAL A 147 0.67 15.54 -2.45
CA VAL A 147 -0.37 15.71 -1.43
C VAL A 147 -1.07 17.03 -1.66
N GLU A 148 -2.38 16.96 -1.86
CA GLU A 148 -3.25 18.12 -2.01
C GLU A 148 -4.28 18.14 -0.90
N LYS A 149 -4.56 19.30 -0.34
CA LYS A 149 -5.66 19.48 0.61
C LYS A 149 -6.92 19.90 -0.12
N VAL A 150 -8.04 19.30 0.25
CA VAL A 150 -9.37 19.73 -0.19
C VAL A 150 -9.75 20.99 0.59
N THR A 151 -10.07 22.03 -0.15
CA THR A 151 -10.50 23.34 0.35
C THR A 151 -11.92 23.63 -0.15
N THR A 152 -12.53 24.71 0.32
CA THR A 152 -13.82 25.17 -0.21
C THR A 152 -13.75 25.54 -1.69
N ASP A 153 -12.59 25.98 -2.16
CA ASP A 153 -12.40 26.56 -3.49
C ASP A 153 -11.79 25.56 -4.48
N GLY A 154 -11.58 24.31 -4.05
CA GLY A 154 -10.95 23.26 -4.86
C GLY A 154 -9.89 22.49 -4.08
N SER A 155 -8.72 22.28 -4.67
CA SER A 155 -7.59 21.63 -3.99
C SER A 155 -6.33 22.49 -3.99
N GLN A 156 -5.65 22.52 -2.85
CA GLN A 156 -4.39 23.23 -2.66
C GLN A 156 -3.24 22.22 -2.59
N LEU A 157 -2.20 22.43 -3.40
CA LEU A 157 -0.98 21.64 -3.31
C LEU A 157 -0.24 21.95 -2.00
N LEU A 158 -0.02 20.93 -1.17
CA LEU A 158 0.75 21.05 0.07
C LEU A 158 2.15 20.45 -0.03
N PHE A 159 2.31 19.39 -0.82
CA PHE A 159 3.57 18.67 -0.90
C PHE A 159 3.75 17.94 -2.23
N THR A 160 4.99 17.90 -2.69
CA THR A 160 5.41 17.09 -3.85
C THR A 160 6.84 16.64 -3.66
N GLN A 161 7.13 15.36 -3.91
CA GLN A 161 8.48 14.80 -3.78
C GLN A 161 8.69 13.62 -4.72
N LYS A 162 9.92 13.47 -5.22
CA LYS A 162 10.38 12.28 -5.96
C LYS A 162 10.63 11.11 -4.99
N LEU A 163 10.20 9.90 -5.38
CA LEU A 163 10.28 8.67 -4.58
C LEU A 163 11.43 7.76 -4.97
#